data_AF-A0A921KCP4-F1
#
_entry.id   AF-A0A921KCP4-F1
#
_cell.length_a   1.000
_cell.length_b   1.000
_cell.length_c   1.000
_cell.angle_alpha   90.00
_cell.angle_beta   90.00
_cell.angle_gamma   90.00
#
_symmetry.space_group_name_H-M   'P 1'
#
loop_
_entity.id
_entity.type
_entity.pdbx_description
1 polymer ?
#
loop_
_entity_poly.entity_id
_entity_poly.type
_entity_poly.pdbx_seq_one_letter_code
_entity_poly.pdbx_strand_id
1 'polypeptide(L)'
;METHMDRIKNVQLRDVVVPPEEAASWIKDGMTLGLSGFTRAGDAKAVPLALVKRAETEAFKVNVFTGASLGSDIDRLFAEADIIHKRLPFQADPTMRKKINDGELLFVDHHLSHTAELIRAEVVEPIDFAVLGAVSITEDGMIIPTTSVGNSLTFAQHAKAIIIEINMAQSTQLEGLHDLYDPGKQGERSPIQ
;
A
#
# COMPACT_ATOMS: atom_id res chain seq x y z
N MET A 1 15.19 12.73 15.96
CA MET A 1 15.13 11.82 14.80
C MET A 1 16.43 12.00 14.05
N GLU A 2 17.31 10.99 14.05
CA GLU A 2 18.35 10.93 13.01
C GLU A 2 17.62 10.75 11.68
N THR A 3 17.69 11.75 10.83
CA THR A 3 17.06 11.72 9.53
C THR A 3 17.94 10.88 8.60
N HIS A 4 17.57 9.61 8.42
CA HIS A 4 18.21 8.66 7.49
C HIS A 4 17.96 9.02 6.02
N MET A 5 18.32 10.24 5.65
CA MET A 5 18.12 10.82 4.32
C MET A 5 19.04 10.21 3.27
N ASP A 6 20.02 9.40 3.68
CA ASP A 6 20.89 8.62 2.79
C ASP A 6 20.09 7.61 1.94
N ARG A 7 18.94 7.13 2.44
CA ARG A 7 18.03 6.27 1.69
C ARG A 7 17.17 7.01 0.68
N ILE A 8 17.08 8.34 0.76
CA ILE A 8 16.36 9.19 -0.19
C ILE A 8 17.43 9.89 -1.03
N LYS A 9 17.92 9.19 -2.06
CA LYS A 9 19.03 9.67 -2.90
C LYS A 9 18.59 10.84 -3.78
N ASN A 10 17.32 10.90 -4.18
CA ASN A 10 16.73 12.07 -4.81
C ASN A 10 16.62 13.23 -3.79
N VAL A 11 17.42 14.27 -3.99
CA VAL A 11 17.52 15.39 -3.05
C VAL A 11 16.24 16.22 -2.93
N GLN A 12 15.44 16.32 -4.01
CA GLN A 12 14.21 17.13 -4.01
C GLN A 12 13.11 16.47 -3.17
N LEU A 13 13.07 15.13 -3.13
CA LEU A 13 12.08 14.40 -2.33
C LEU A 13 12.35 14.47 -0.82
N ARG A 14 13.50 15.01 -0.39
CA ARG A 14 13.78 15.23 1.04
C ARG A 14 12.92 16.35 1.63
N ASP A 15 12.48 17.29 0.81
CA ASP A 15 11.67 18.45 1.22
C ASP A 15 10.23 18.06 1.59
N VAL A 16 9.78 16.87 1.17
CA VAL A 16 8.43 16.36 1.43
C VAL A 16 8.41 15.24 2.48
N VAL A 17 9.50 15.09 3.25
CA VAL A 17 9.56 14.12 4.35
C VAL A 17 8.76 14.66 5.53
N VAL A 18 7.71 13.95 5.90
CA VAL A 18 6.80 14.30 6.99
C VAL A 18 6.64 13.15 7.98
N PRO A 19 6.20 13.41 9.22
CA PRO A 19 5.79 12.36 10.16
C PRO A 19 4.60 11.54 9.63
N PRO A 20 4.45 10.27 10.05
CA PRO A 20 3.35 9.42 9.59
C PRO A 20 1.96 9.97 9.95
N GLU A 21 1.84 10.72 11.05
CA GLU A 21 0.58 11.38 11.46
C GLU A 21 0.15 12.45 10.45
N GLU A 22 1.11 13.22 9.93
CA GLU A 22 0.84 14.24 8.92
C GLU A 22 0.42 13.58 7.60
N ALA A 23 1.15 12.55 7.15
CA ALA A 23 0.79 11.80 5.96
C ALA A 23 -0.60 11.14 6.08
N ALA A 24 -0.90 10.53 7.24
CA ALA A 24 -2.21 9.95 7.53
C ALA A 24 -3.32 11.01 7.49
N SER A 25 -3.05 12.25 7.91
CA SER A 25 -4.02 13.36 7.91
C SER A 25 -4.58 13.68 6.52
N TRP A 26 -3.85 13.37 5.44
CA TRP A 26 -4.28 13.58 4.06
C TRP A 26 -5.34 12.59 3.60
N ILE A 27 -5.38 11.40 4.19
CA ILE A 27 -6.35 10.35 3.90
C ILE A 27 -7.69 10.68 4.57
N LYS A 28 -8.76 10.78 3.78
CA LYS A 28 -10.11 11.14 4.24
C LYS A 28 -11.08 9.96 4.14
N ASP A 29 -12.24 10.13 4.77
CA ASP A 29 -13.36 9.18 4.68
C ASP A 29 -13.72 8.87 3.22
N GLY A 30 -14.00 7.61 2.93
CA GLY A 30 -14.36 7.10 1.61
C GLY A 30 -13.20 6.91 0.62
N MET A 31 -11.97 7.33 0.96
CA MET A 31 -10.81 7.18 0.07
C MET A 31 -10.38 5.72 -0.08
N THR A 32 -9.79 5.41 -1.23
CA THR A 32 -9.21 4.10 -1.55
C THR A 32 -7.69 4.13 -1.42
N LEU A 33 -7.15 3.21 -0.62
CA LEU A 33 -5.73 3.07 -0.34
C LEU A 33 -5.18 1.82 -1.01
N GLY A 34 -4.10 1.97 -1.79
CA GLY A 34 -3.27 0.86 -2.27
C GLY A 34 -2.09 0.66 -1.33
N LEU A 35 -2.13 -0.35 -0.46
CA LEU A 35 -1.06 -0.63 0.49
C LEU A 35 -0.13 -1.71 -0.04
N SER A 36 1.19 -1.47 0.00
CA SER A 36 2.16 -2.55 -0.28
C SER A 36 1.99 -3.69 0.74
N GLY A 37 2.35 -4.90 0.33
CA GLY A 37 2.27 -6.08 1.19
C GLY A 37 1.80 -7.34 0.46
N PHE A 38 2.53 -8.44 0.66
CA PHE A 38 2.20 -9.75 0.12
C PHE A 38 2.70 -10.84 1.09
N THR A 39 1.78 -11.65 1.62
CA THR A 39 2.08 -12.77 2.54
C THR A 39 3.00 -12.38 3.70
N ARG A 40 2.65 -11.29 4.41
CA ARG A 40 3.42 -10.73 5.54
C ARG A 40 4.76 -10.08 5.20
N ALA A 41 5.09 -9.94 3.92
CA ALA A 41 6.32 -9.30 3.46
C ALA A 41 6.02 -7.96 2.78
N GLY A 42 6.89 -6.98 2.99
CA GLY A 42 6.85 -5.66 2.36
C GLY A 42 5.63 -4.78 2.65
N ASP A 43 4.93 -5.02 3.76
CA ASP A 43 3.81 -4.21 4.19
C ASP A 43 4.23 -2.83 4.72
N ALA A 44 3.51 -1.78 4.30
CA ALA A 44 3.55 -0.48 4.94
C ALA A 44 2.98 -0.56 6.36
N LYS A 45 3.52 0.22 7.29
CA LYS A 45 3.28 0.10 8.73
C LYS A 45 2.98 1.44 9.39
N ALA A 46 3.85 2.43 9.19
CA ALA A 46 3.81 3.67 9.98
C ALA A 46 2.53 4.48 9.75
N VAL A 47 2.14 4.69 8.49
CA VAL A 47 0.93 5.42 8.12
C VAL A 47 -0.32 4.62 8.46
N PRO A 48 -0.42 3.30 8.18
CA PRO A 48 -1.50 2.47 8.71
C PRO A 48 -1.68 2.59 10.23
N LEU A 49 -0.60 2.49 11.01
CA LEU A 49 -0.68 2.64 12.48
C LEU A 49 -1.14 4.05 12.89
N ALA A 50 -0.71 5.08 12.17
CA ALA A 50 -1.18 6.45 12.41
C ALA A 50 -2.68 6.62 12.08
N LEU A 51 -3.21 5.95 11.05
CA LEU A 51 -4.64 5.93 10.76
C LEU A 51 -5.44 5.26 11.87
N VAL A 52 -4.97 4.12 12.39
CA VAL A 52 -5.60 3.42 13.54
C VAL A 52 -5.67 4.35 14.74
N LYS A 53 -4.57 5.05 15.06
CA LYS A 53 -4.54 6.00 16.17
C LYS A 53 -5.50 7.18 15.95
N ARG A 54 -5.58 7.71 14.73
CA ARG A 54 -6.53 8.78 14.39
C ARG A 54 -7.99 8.35 14.58
N ALA A 55 -8.29 7.07 14.32
CA ALA A 55 -9.62 6.51 14.48
C ALA A 55 -10.14 6.50 15.93
N GLU A 56 -9.24 6.65 16.92
CA GLU A 56 -9.63 6.78 18.33
C GLU A 56 -10.45 8.06 18.60
N THR A 57 -10.27 9.10 17.77
CA THR A 57 -10.95 10.40 17.94
C THR A 57 -11.78 10.83 16.73
N GLU A 58 -11.61 10.20 15.58
CA GLU A 58 -12.28 10.55 14.33
C GLU A 58 -12.97 9.34 13.70
N ALA A 59 -14.23 9.51 13.26
CA ALA A 59 -14.95 8.48 12.53
C ALA A 59 -14.71 8.62 11.02
N PHE A 60 -14.15 7.58 10.41
CA PHE A 60 -13.98 7.46 8.96
C PHE A 60 -13.81 5.99 8.57
N LYS A 61 -14.11 5.64 7.33
CA LYS A 61 -13.78 4.34 6.72
C LYS A 61 -13.08 4.54 5.38
N VAL A 62 -12.20 3.62 5.04
CA VAL A 62 -11.45 3.61 3.77
C VAL A 62 -11.62 2.26 3.05
N ASN A 63 -11.40 2.27 1.74
CA ASN A 63 -11.19 1.03 0.99
C ASN A 63 -9.69 0.68 1.02
N VAL A 64 -9.34 -0.59 1.19
CA VAL A 64 -7.95 -1.06 1.29
C VAL A 64 -7.68 -2.16 0.28
N PHE A 65 -6.82 -1.84 -0.67
CA PHE A 65 -6.36 -2.72 -1.73
C PHE A 65 -4.91 -3.11 -1.42
N THR A 66 -4.58 -4.40 -1.48
CA THR A 66 -3.23 -4.90 -1.20
C THR A 66 -2.71 -5.79 -2.33
N GLY A 67 -1.47 -6.28 -2.21
CA GLY A 67 -1.02 -7.42 -2.99
C GLY A 67 -1.71 -8.71 -2.55
N ALA A 68 -1.57 -9.04 -1.27
CA ALA A 68 -2.26 -10.16 -0.62
C ALA A 68 -2.45 -9.90 0.90
N SER A 69 -2.15 -10.87 1.77
CA SER A 69 -2.26 -10.70 3.23
C SER A 69 -1.13 -9.85 3.80
N LEU A 70 -1.46 -9.09 4.85
CA LEU A 70 -0.53 -8.27 5.62
C LEU A 70 0.05 -9.04 6.81
N GLY A 71 1.20 -8.59 7.33
CA GLY A 71 1.96 -9.32 8.36
C GLY A 71 1.98 -8.66 9.72
N SER A 72 1.92 -7.34 9.76
CA SER A 72 2.19 -6.55 10.98
C SER A 72 0.92 -6.19 11.72
N ASP A 73 0.00 -7.15 11.82
CA ASP A 73 -1.34 -6.98 12.40
C ASP A 73 -2.18 -5.85 11.79
N ILE A 74 -1.78 -5.27 10.65
CA ILE A 74 -2.49 -4.13 10.06
C ILE A 74 -3.95 -4.47 9.78
N ASP A 75 -4.24 -5.64 9.20
CA ASP A 75 -5.62 -6.10 8.99
C ASP A 75 -6.38 -6.21 10.33
N ARG A 76 -5.75 -6.76 11.38
CA ARG A 76 -6.35 -6.86 12.72
C ARG A 76 -6.68 -5.49 13.30
N LEU A 77 -5.71 -4.58 13.31
CA LEU A 77 -5.82 -3.24 13.89
C LEU A 77 -6.84 -2.39 13.13
N PHE A 78 -6.86 -2.48 11.80
CA PHE A 78 -7.85 -1.81 10.96
C PHE A 78 -9.26 -2.33 11.22
N ALA A 79 -9.41 -3.64 11.41
CA ALA A 79 -10.68 -4.25 11.78
C ALA A 79 -11.13 -3.81 13.18
N GLU A 80 -10.25 -3.86 14.19
CA GLU A 80 -10.54 -3.43 15.57
C GLU A 80 -10.95 -1.95 15.66
N ALA A 81 -10.29 -1.08 14.88
CA ALA A 81 -10.61 0.34 14.80
C ALA A 81 -11.86 0.66 13.95
N ASP A 82 -12.46 -0.36 13.32
CA ASP A 82 -13.63 -0.24 12.43
C ASP A 82 -13.48 0.71 11.23
N ILE A 83 -12.25 0.92 10.75
CA ILE A 83 -11.95 1.89 9.68
C ILE A 83 -11.99 1.32 8.26
N ILE A 84 -12.45 0.09 8.09
CA ILE A 84 -12.50 -0.57 6.77
C ILE A 84 -13.92 -0.61 6.24
N HIS A 85 -14.11 -0.01 5.07
CA HIS A 85 -15.33 -0.13 4.29
C HIS A 85 -15.26 -1.31 3.34
N LYS A 86 -14.15 -1.43 2.58
CA LYS A 86 -13.93 -2.51 1.61
C LYS A 86 -12.49 -3.02 1.65
N ARG A 87 -12.28 -4.33 1.52
CA ARG A 87 -10.96 -4.99 1.52
C ARG A 87 -10.80 -5.92 0.32
N LEU A 88 -9.67 -5.83 -0.39
CA LEU A 88 -9.29 -6.76 -1.47
C LEU A 88 -7.77 -6.88 -1.62
N PRO A 89 -7.22 -7.92 -2.28
CA PRO A 89 -7.90 -9.12 -2.76
C PRO A 89 -7.77 -10.31 -1.81
N PHE A 90 -6.98 -10.20 -0.75
CA PHE A 90 -6.75 -11.33 0.16
C PHE A 90 -6.41 -10.83 1.56
N GLN A 91 -6.93 -11.52 2.57
CA GLN A 91 -6.59 -11.32 3.98
C GLN A 91 -6.50 -12.68 4.67
N ALA A 92 -5.69 -12.77 5.73
CA ALA A 92 -5.52 -14.00 6.51
C ALA A 92 -5.56 -13.73 8.02
N ASP A 93 -6.29 -12.70 8.43
CA ASP A 93 -6.41 -12.30 9.83
C ASP A 93 -7.74 -12.78 10.44
N PRO A 94 -7.76 -13.44 11.61
CA PRO A 94 -9.00 -13.92 12.22
C PRO A 94 -10.00 -12.81 12.58
N THR A 95 -9.53 -11.65 13.03
CA THR A 95 -10.40 -10.54 13.43
C THR A 95 -11.06 -9.90 12.20
N MET A 96 -10.27 -9.63 11.15
CA MET A 96 -10.79 -9.16 9.87
C MET A 96 -11.80 -10.16 9.28
N ARG A 97 -11.46 -11.46 9.29
CA ARG A 97 -12.34 -12.53 8.80
C ARG A 97 -13.67 -12.58 9.55
N LYS A 98 -13.66 -12.40 10.87
CA LYS A 98 -14.89 -12.35 11.65
C LYS A 98 -15.80 -11.20 11.17
N LYS A 99 -15.27 -9.98 11.06
CA LYS A 99 -16.02 -8.82 10.58
C LYS A 99 -16.58 -9.00 9.17
N ILE A 100 -15.80 -9.62 8.27
CA ILE A 100 -16.26 -9.98 6.93
C ILE A 100 -17.47 -10.93 7.00
N ASN A 101 -17.35 -12.01 7.78
CA ASN A 101 -18.41 -13.03 7.89
C ASN A 101 -19.67 -12.50 8.60
N ASP A 102 -19.51 -11.50 9.47
CA ASP A 102 -20.62 -10.82 10.15
C ASP A 102 -21.26 -9.73 9.26
N GLY A 103 -20.71 -9.47 8.07
CA GLY A 103 -21.22 -8.49 7.11
C GLY A 103 -20.92 -7.03 7.49
N GLU A 104 -19.94 -6.80 8.38
CA GLU A 104 -19.60 -5.45 8.86
C GLU A 104 -18.77 -4.63 7.87
N LEU A 105 -18.12 -5.30 6.91
CA LEU A 105 -17.35 -4.67 5.83
C LEU A 105 -17.42 -5.50 4.54
N LEU A 106 -17.15 -4.87 3.40
CA LEU A 106 -17.14 -5.52 2.11
C LEU A 106 -15.79 -6.21 1.86
N PHE A 107 -15.81 -7.45 1.37
CA PHE A 107 -14.60 -8.16 0.98
C PHE A 107 -14.77 -8.77 -0.41
N VAL A 108 -13.73 -8.63 -1.24
CA VAL A 108 -13.71 -9.22 -2.58
C VAL A 108 -12.38 -9.95 -2.79
N ASP A 109 -12.44 -11.26 -2.97
CA ASP A 109 -11.30 -12.14 -3.15
C ASP A 109 -10.99 -12.38 -4.64
N HIS A 110 -10.54 -11.32 -5.31
CA HIS A 110 -10.09 -11.44 -6.70
C HIS A 110 -8.97 -12.46 -6.85
N HIS A 111 -8.91 -13.13 -8.00
CA HIS A 111 -7.67 -13.75 -8.45
C HIS A 111 -6.55 -12.71 -8.41
N LEU A 112 -5.45 -13.03 -7.70
CA LEU A 112 -4.41 -12.05 -7.38
C LEU A 112 -3.84 -11.36 -8.63
N SER A 113 -3.65 -12.12 -9.72
CA SER A 113 -3.15 -11.61 -11.00
C SER A 113 -4.13 -10.68 -11.74
N HIS A 114 -5.43 -10.70 -11.40
CA HIS A 114 -6.43 -9.88 -12.07
C HIS A 114 -6.62 -8.52 -11.39
N THR A 115 -6.24 -8.36 -10.13
CA THR A 115 -6.47 -7.11 -9.40
C THR A 115 -5.77 -5.93 -10.10
N ALA A 116 -4.51 -6.12 -10.50
CA ALA A 116 -3.78 -5.10 -11.25
C ALA A 116 -4.45 -4.75 -12.59
N GLU A 117 -5.01 -5.75 -13.26
CA GLU A 117 -5.73 -5.55 -14.52
C GLU A 117 -7.01 -4.75 -14.34
N LEU A 118 -7.80 -5.08 -13.31
CA LEU A 118 -9.04 -4.39 -12.99
C LEU A 118 -8.82 -2.93 -12.61
N ILE A 119 -7.72 -2.63 -11.90
CA ILE A 119 -7.30 -1.25 -11.59
C ILE A 119 -6.95 -0.50 -12.87
N ARG A 120 -6.12 -1.11 -13.72
CA ARG A 120 -5.68 -0.48 -14.97
C ARG A 120 -6.81 -0.23 -15.95
N ALA A 121 -7.79 -1.12 -15.99
CA ALA A 121 -8.99 -0.99 -16.81
C ALA A 121 -10.07 -0.11 -16.18
N GLU A 122 -9.80 0.51 -15.02
CA GLU A 122 -10.73 1.39 -14.29
C GLU A 122 -12.08 0.72 -13.96
N VAL A 123 -12.04 -0.59 -13.69
CA VAL A 123 -13.23 -1.40 -13.34
C VAL A 123 -13.52 -1.36 -11.84
N VAL A 124 -12.49 -1.13 -11.02
CA VAL A 124 -12.61 -0.97 -9.57
C VAL A 124 -12.40 0.49 -9.18
N GLU A 125 -12.65 0.82 -7.90
CA GLU A 125 -12.51 2.16 -7.38
C GLU A 125 -11.11 2.74 -7.65
N PRO A 126 -10.99 4.03 -8.03
CA PRO A 126 -9.70 4.66 -8.26
C PRO A 126 -8.91 4.73 -6.96
N ILE A 127 -7.59 4.61 -7.05
CA ILE A 127 -6.71 4.68 -5.88
C ILE A 127 -6.40 6.15 -5.58
N ASP A 128 -6.78 6.62 -4.39
CA ASP A 128 -6.48 7.99 -3.97
C ASP A 128 -5.03 8.10 -3.48
N PHE A 129 -4.60 7.14 -2.65
CA PHE A 129 -3.23 7.06 -2.14
C PHE A 129 -2.64 5.66 -2.29
N ALA A 130 -1.45 5.57 -2.89
CA ALA A 130 -0.60 4.39 -2.73
C ALA A 130 0.31 4.60 -1.51
N VAL A 131 0.30 3.69 -0.54
CA VAL A 131 1.18 3.72 0.63
C VAL A 131 2.14 2.54 0.55
N LEU A 132 3.39 2.81 0.23
CA LEU A 132 4.35 1.79 -0.21
C LEU A 132 5.58 1.76 0.70
N GLY A 133 5.92 0.57 1.20
CA GLY A 133 7.16 0.34 1.93
C GLY A 133 8.36 0.18 0.98
N ALA A 134 9.41 0.98 1.20
CA ALA A 134 10.60 1.03 0.35
C ALA A 134 11.90 0.93 1.17
N VAL A 135 12.96 0.44 0.52
CA VAL A 135 14.33 0.37 1.05
C VAL A 135 15.07 1.68 0.83
N SER A 136 14.84 2.28 -0.34
CA SER A 136 15.45 3.52 -0.79
C SER A 136 14.64 4.12 -1.94
N ILE A 137 14.91 5.39 -2.22
CA ILE A 137 14.54 6.07 -3.46
C ILE A 137 15.84 6.45 -4.15
N THR A 138 16.01 6.09 -5.42
CA THR A 138 17.20 6.37 -6.23
C THR A 138 17.28 7.86 -6.60
N GLU A 139 18.42 8.30 -7.15
CA GLU A 139 18.65 9.69 -7.56
C GLU A 139 17.62 10.17 -8.58
N ASP A 140 17.23 9.31 -9.51
CA ASP A 140 16.21 9.56 -10.54
C ASP A 140 14.77 9.33 -10.06
N GLY A 141 14.57 9.02 -8.77
CA GLY A 141 13.24 8.95 -8.14
C GLY A 141 12.58 7.58 -8.20
N MET A 142 13.30 6.51 -8.56
CA MET A 142 12.78 5.15 -8.54
C MET A 142 12.66 4.63 -7.11
N ILE A 143 11.55 3.97 -6.80
CA ILE A 143 11.26 3.42 -5.48
C ILE A 143 11.75 1.96 -5.46
N ILE A 144 12.68 1.64 -4.56
CA ILE A 144 13.17 0.27 -4.38
C ILE A 144 12.28 -0.45 -3.36
N PRO A 145 11.51 -1.49 -3.77
CA PRO A 145 10.65 -2.23 -2.85
C PRO A 145 11.45 -2.95 -1.77
N THR A 146 10.72 -3.43 -0.75
CA THR A 146 11.31 -4.21 0.35
C THR A 146 11.24 -5.70 0.06
N THR A 147 10.56 -6.50 0.87
CA THR A 147 10.56 -7.97 0.77
C THR A 147 9.43 -8.54 -0.08
N SER A 148 8.62 -7.68 -0.71
CA SER A 148 7.63 -8.07 -1.70
C SER A 148 7.38 -6.95 -2.71
N VAL A 149 6.82 -7.32 -3.86
CA VAL A 149 6.33 -6.37 -4.88
C VAL A 149 4.81 -6.32 -4.82
N GLY A 150 4.13 -7.45 -5.03
CA GLY A 150 2.67 -7.50 -5.08
C GLY A 150 2.12 -6.55 -6.14
N ASN A 151 1.07 -5.79 -5.79
CA ASN A 151 0.46 -4.79 -6.67
C ASN A 151 1.11 -3.39 -6.55
N SER A 152 2.24 -3.25 -5.87
CA SER A 152 2.83 -1.93 -5.55
C SER A 152 3.15 -1.10 -6.80
N LEU A 153 3.60 -1.74 -7.90
CA LEU A 153 3.82 -1.06 -9.18
C LEU A 153 2.53 -0.44 -9.72
N THR A 154 1.47 -1.25 -9.80
CA THR A 154 0.17 -0.80 -10.29
C THR A 154 -0.42 0.28 -9.40
N PHE A 155 -0.28 0.15 -8.07
CA PHE A 155 -0.72 1.20 -7.15
C PHE A 155 0.04 2.50 -7.38
N ALA A 156 1.37 2.47 -7.53
CA ALA A 156 2.17 3.65 -7.80
C ALA A 156 1.78 4.33 -9.13
N GLN A 157 1.51 3.54 -10.18
CA GLN A 157 1.17 4.07 -11.50
C GLN A 157 -0.23 4.67 -11.61
N HIS A 158 -1.18 4.16 -10.82
CA HIS A 158 -2.60 4.52 -10.93
C HIS A 158 -3.15 5.35 -9.76
N ALA A 159 -2.37 5.56 -8.70
CA ALA A 159 -2.80 6.40 -7.58
C ALA A 159 -2.72 7.89 -7.91
N LYS A 160 -3.64 8.67 -7.36
CA LYS A 160 -3.60 10.15 -7.46
C LYS A 160 -2.41 10.75 -6.72
N ALA A 161 -2.01 10.14 -5.61
CA ALA A 161 -0.85 10.52 -4.82
C ALA A 161 -0.16 9.28 -4.21
N ILE A 162 1.11 9.43 -3.84
CA ILE A 162 1.92 8.33 -3.31
C ILE A 162 2.57 8.77 -1.98
N ILE A 163 2.52 7.90 -1.00
CA ILE A 163 3.23 8.00 0.28
C ILE A 163 4.24 6.86 0.34
N ILE A 164 5.52 7.18 0.57
CA ILE A 164 6.59 6.19 0.66
C ILE A 164 7.09 6.09 2.10
N GLU A 165 7.05 4.88 2.65
CA GLU A 165 7.65 4.56 3.94
C GLU A 165 9.05 3.97 3.75
N ILE A 166 10.08 4.75 4.06
CA ILE A 166 11.47 4.26 4.05
C ILE A 166 11.69 3.36 5.28
N ASN A 167 11.84 2.06 5.05
CA ASN A 167 11.99 1.07 6.11
C ASN A 167 13.47 0.78 6.40
N MET A 168 13.97 1.40 7.46
CA MET A 168 15.37 1.26 7.89
C MET A 168 15.73 -0.15 8.41
N ALA A 169 14.74 -1.00 8.73
CA ALA A 169 14.99 -2.38 9.11
C ALA A 169 15.35 -3.27 7.92
N GLN A 170 15.14 -2.78 6.68
CA GLN A 170 15.41 -3.54 5.46
C GLN A 170 16.81 -3.24 4.91
N SER A 171 17.50 -4.29 4.47
CA SER A 171 18.85 -4.20 3.91
C SER A 171 18.85 -3.41 2.59
N THR A 172 19.84 -2.53 2.39
CA THR A 172 20.09 -1.89 1.07
C THR A 172 20.34 -2.91 -0.04
N GLN A 173 20.81 -4.11 0.31
CA GLN A 173 21.15 -5.16 -0.65
C GLN A 173 19.94 -5.75 -1.38
N LEU A 174 18.73 -5.33 -1.03
CA LEU A 174 17.53 -5.64 -1.81
C LEU A 174 17.46 -4.84 -3.13
N GLU A 175 18.23 -3.75 -3.27
CA GLU A 175 18.36 -3.02 -4.54
C GLU A 175 18.95 -3.94 -5.62
N GLY A 176 18.19 -4.14 -6.70
CA GLY A 176 18.54 -5.07 -7.80
C GLY A 176 17.92 -6.47 -7.70
N LEU A 177 17.18 -6.79 -6.63
CA LEU A 177 16.50 -8.08 -6.49
C LEU A 177 15.20 -8.15 -7.30
N HIS A 178 14.49 -7.03 -7.41
CA HIS A 178 13.14 -6.99 -7.97
C HIS A 178 13.15 -6.79 -9.47
N ASP A 179 12.21 -7.47 -10.15
CA ASP A 179 11.89 -7.23 -11.56
C ASP A 179 10.46 -6.70 -11.66
N LEU A 180 10.31 -5.46 -12.13
CA LEU A 180 9.04 -4.75 -12.20
C LEU A 180 8.69 -4.51 -13.66
N TYR A 181 7.70 -5.24 -14.15
CA TYR A 181 7.22 -5.14 -15.52
C TYR A 181 5.75 -4.72 -15.55
N ASP A 182 5.45 -3.73 -16.38
CA ASP A 182 4.09 -3.29 -16.65
C ASP A 182 3.66 -3.69 -18.07
N PRO A 183 2.60 -4.51 -18.24
CA PRO A 183 2.20 -4.97 -19.57
C PRO A 183 1.48 -3.88 -20.40
N GLY A 184 1.24 -2.68 -19.86
CA GLY A 184 0.53 -1.60 -20.54
C GLY A 184 -0.98 -1.83 -20.64
N LYS A 185 -1.69 -1.12 -21.52
CA LYS A 185 -3.15 -1.17 -21.66
C LYS A 185 -3.63 -2.37 -22.49
N GLN A 186 -4.67 -3.07 -22.03
CA GLN A 186 -5.24 -4.21 -22.76
C GLN A 186 -5.62 -3.81 -24.20
N GLY A 187 -5.29 -4.67 -25.17
CA GLY A 187 -5.48 -4.40 -26.60
C GLY A 187 -4.31 -3.69 -27.28
N GLU A 188 -3.37 -3.13 -26.51
CA GLU A 188 -2.17 -2.43 -27.00
C GLU A 188 -0.86 -3.10 -26.54
N ARG A 189 -0.98 -4.24 -25.85
CA ARG A 189 0.13 -4.90 -25.16
C ARG A 189 0.99 -5.76 -26.08
N SER A 190 2.29 -5.75 -25.80
CA SER A 190 3.22 -6.77 -26.27
C SER A 190 3.15 -8.02 -25.38
N PRO A 191 3.67 -9.17 -25.84
CA PRO A 191 3.92 -10.31 -24.97
C PRO A 191 4.82 -9.92 -23.78
N ILE A 192 4.60 -10.57 -22.63
CA ILE A 192 5.51 -10.46 -21.48
C ILE A 192 6.86 -11.04 -21.91
N GLN A 193 7.93 -10.27 -21.74
CA GLN A 193 9.31 -10.64 -22.08
C GLN A 193 10.04 -11.18 -20.87
#